data_AF-A0A7R9FE80-F1
#
_entry.id   AF-A0A7R9FE80-F1
#
_cell.length_a   1.000
_cell.length_b   1.000
_cell.length_c   1.000
_cell.angle_alpha   90.00
_cell.angle_beta   90.00
_cell.angle_gamma   90.00
#
_symmetry.space_group_name_H-M   'P 1'
#
loop_
_entity.id
_entity.type
_entity.pdbx_description
1 polymer ?
#
loop_
_entity_poly.entity_id
_entity_poly.type
_entity_poly.pdbx_seq_one_letter_code
_entity_poly.pdbx_strand_id
1 'polypeptide(L)' 'MSTLQPFRKDFYVPHPDIIQRQMPEVIKYRAEKEITVKGNNIPKPNNTFEEGNFPDYVMNEI' A
#
# COMPACT_ATOMS: atom_id res chain seq x y z
N MET A 1 -13.55 -30.21 15.55
CA MET A 1 -13.08 -29.07 14.73
C MET A 1 -12.40 -28.08 15.68
N SER A 2 -11.12 -27.82 15.50
CA SER A 2 -10.38 -26.87 16.34
C SER A 2 -10.89 -25.45 16.06
N THR A 3 -11.42 -24.76 17.06
CA THR A 3 -11.93 -23.39 16.91
C THR A 3 -10.79 -22.39 17.07
N LEU A 4 -10.39 -21.76 15.97
CA LEU A 4 -9.39 -20.69 15.97
C LEU A 4 -10.03 -19.36 16.39
N GLN A 5 -9.27 -18.52 17.08
CA GLN A 5 -9.68 -17.16 17.39
C GLN A 5 -9.81 -16.34 16.08
N PRO A 6 -10.82 -15.47 15.98
CA PRO A 6 -10.96 -14.60 14.81
C PRO A 6 -9.78 -13.64 14.71
N PHE A 7 -9.26 -13.47 13.49
CA PHE A 7 -8.13 -12.58 13.18
C PHE A 7 -8.53 -11.55 12.12
N ARG A 8 -8.24 -10.27 12.37
CA ARG A 8 -8.50 -9.18 11.44
C ARG A 8 -7.42 -9.13 10.37
N LYS A 9 -7.79 -9.40 9.11
CA LYS A 9 -6.88 -9.30 7.96
C LYS A 9 -6.88 -7.94 7.28
N ASP A 10 -8.01 -7.23 7.34
CA ASP A 10 -8.13 -5.91 6.72
C ASP A 10 -7.78 -4.82 7.73
N PHE A 11 -6.49 -4.49 7.76
CA PHE A 11 -5.91 -3.45 8.60
C PHE A 11 -5.14 -2.40 7.78
N TYR A 12 -5.16 -2.50 6.44
CA TYR A 12 -4.48 -1.54 5.59
C TYR A 12 -5.21 -0.21 5.63
N VAL A 13 -4.49 0.84 6.02
CA VAL A 13 -4.95 2.22 5.95
C VAL A 13 -3.99 2.96 5.03
N PRO A 14 -4.43 3.46 3.86
CA PRO A 14 -3.55 4.18 2.95
C PRO A 14 -3.14 5.54 3.54
N HIS A 15 -1.88 5.94 3.32
CA HIS A 15 -1.40 7.27 3.68
C HIS A 15 -2.19 8.37 2.94
N PRO A 16 -2.46 9.55 3.55
CA PRO A 16 -3.19 10.64 2.90
C PRO A 16 -2.67 11.03 1.52
N ASP A 17 -1.35 11.01 1.34
CA ASP A 17 -0.72 11.37 0.05
C ASP A 17 -1.06 10.36 -1.04
N ILE A 18 -1.16 9.07 -0.69
CA ILE A 18 -1.64 8.03 -1.62
C ILE A 18 -3.09 8.32 -2.01
N ILE A 19 -3.94 8.66 -1.04
CA ILE A 19 -5.36 8.94 -1.29
C ILE A 19 -5.50 10.14 -2.24
N GLN A 20 -4.71 11.19 -2.04
CA GLN A 20 -4.75 12.43 -2.83
C GLN A 20 -4.07 12.32 -4.20
N ARG A 21 -3.17 11.34 -4.40
CA ARG A 21 -2.42 11.13 -5.65
C ARG A 21 -3.34 10.95 -6.87
N GLN A 22 -3.06 11.66 -7.94
CA GLN A 22 -3.91 11.62 -9.13
C GLN A 22 -3.66 10.36 -9.96
N MET A 23 -4.71 9.84 -10.61
CA MET A 23 -4.59 8.63 -11.45
C MET A 23 -3.54 8.72 -12.57
N PRO A 24 -3.37 9.87 -13.27
CA PRO A 24 -2.30 10.00 -14.27
C PRO A 24 -0.90 9.80 -13.69
N GLU A 25 -0.65 10.27 -12.47
CA GLU A 25 0.63 10.09 -11.76
C GLU A 25 0.85 8.63 -11.38
N VAL A 26 -0.21 7.94 -10.94
CA VAL A 26 -0.16 6.50 -10.63
C VAL A 26 0.19 5.68 -11.88
N ILE A 27 -0.42 6.00 -13.02
CA ILE A 27 -0.16 5.31 -14.30
C ILE A 27 1.27 5.58 -14.74
N LYS A 28 1.72 6.83 -14.68
CA LYS A 28 3.10 7.22 -15.00
C LYS A 28 4.11 6.46 -14.14
N TYR A 29 3.91 6.44 -12.82
CA TYR A 29 4.77 5.71 -11.89
C TYR A 29 4.81 4.20 -12.20
N ARG A 30 3.64 3.59 -12.45
CA ARG A 30 3.57 2.17 -12.82
C ARG A 30 4.31 1.90 -14.12
N ALA A 31 4.19 2.76 -15.13
CA ALA A 31 4.91 2.61 -16.39
C ALA A 31 6.43 2.76 -16.21
N GLU A 32 6.88 3.80 -15.48
CA GLU A 32 8.30 4.05 -15.20
C GLU A 32 8.97 2.92 -14.41
N LYS A 33 8.20 2.21 -13.57
CA LYS A 33 8.67 1.09 -12.77
C LYS A 33 8.33 -0.29 -13.35
N GLU A 34 7.82 -0.32 -14.58
CA GLU A 34 7.41 -1.56 -15.29
C GLU A 34 6.39 -2.42 -14.50
N ILE A 35 5.56 -1.78 -13.68
CA ILE A 35 4.54 -2.42 -12.85
C ILE A 35 3.27 -2.65 -13.67
N THR A 36 2.89 -3.91 -13.84
CA THR A 36 1.59 -4.32 -14.42
C THR A 36 0.67 -4.84 -13.33
N VAL A 37 -0.58 -4.38 -13.34
CA VAL A 37 -1.60 -4.79 -12.35
C VAL A 37 -2.80 -5.42 -13.04
N LYS A 38 -3.41 -6.44 -12.42
CA LYS A 38 -4.62 -7.11 -12.92
C LYS A 38 -5.58 -7.38 -11.78
N GLY A 39 -6.83 -6.93 -11.91
CA GLY A 39 -7.87 -7.06 -10.89
C GLY A 39 -8.63 -5.77 -10.66
N ASN A 40 -9.59 -5.83 -9.73
CA ASN A 40 -10.43 -4.69 -9.36
C ASN A 40 -9.97 -4.11 -8.01
N ASN A 41 -10.24 -2.83 -7.76
CA ASN A 41 -9.95 -2.14 -6.49
C ASN A 41 -8.48 -2.22 -6.05
N ILE A 42 -7.55 -2.15 -7.00
CA ILE A 42 -6.12 -2.24 -6.71
C ILE A 42 -5.64 -0.93 -6.09
N PRO A 43 -5.07 -0.96 -4.86
CA PRO A 43 -4.52 0.24 -4.24
C PRO A 43 -3.48 0.92 -5.13
N LYS A 44 -3.35 2.24 -4.95
CA LYS A 44 -2.28 3.00 -5.59
C LYS A 44 -0.93 2.60 -4.96
N PRO A 45 0.17 2.64 -5.73
CA PRO A 45 1.47 2.25 -5.22
C PRO A 45 2.01 3.25 -4.21
N ASN A 46 2.82 2.76 -3.27
CA ASN A 46 3.68 3.59 -2.44
C ASN A 46 4.90 4.02 -3.25
N ASN A 47 5.25 5.29 -3.16
CA ASN A 47 6.43 5.85 -3.79
C ASN A 47 7.60 5.95 -2.81
N THR A 48 7.32 6.07 -1.51
CA THR A 48 8.32 6.16 -0.44
C THR A 48 7.97 5.25 0.75
N PHE A 49 8.89 5.08 1.70
CA PHE A 49 8.69 4.20 2.86
C PHE A 49 7.75 4.81 3.92
N GLU A 50 7.73 6.14 4.03
CA GLU A 50 6.87 6.88 4.95
C GLU A 50 5.38 6.66 4.63
N GLU A 51 5.06 6.42 3.36
CA GLU A 51 3.71 6.08 2.91
C GLU A 51 3.25 4.68 3.35
N GLY A 52 4.14 3.87 3.93
CA GLY A 52 3.89 2.49 4.37
C GLY A 52 3.15 2.34 5.69
N ASN A 53 3.00 3.42 6.48
CA ASN A 53 2.47 3.38 7.86
C ASN A 53 3.20 2.33 8.73
N PHE A 54 4.51 2.16 8.51
CA PHE A 54 5.31 1.27 9.32
C PHE A 54 5.54 1.87 10.72
N PRO A 55 5.62 1.04 11.76
CA PRO A 55 6.02 1.50 13.09
C PRO A 55 7.42 2.13 13.08
N ASP A 56 7.67 3.08 13.99
CA ASP A 56 8.93 3.82 14.07
C ASP A 56 10.16 2.91 14.13
N TYR A 57 10.07 1.78 14.84
CA TYR A 57 11.19 0.85 14.95
C TYR A 57 11.55 0.19 13.61
N VAL A 58 10.58 -0.02 12.71
CA VAL A 58 10.84 -0.52 11.35
C VAL A 58 11.50 0.56 10.52
N MET A 59 11.02 1.81 10.64
CA MET A 59 11.57 2.94 9.88
C MET A 59 13.01 3.28 10.27
N ASN A 60 13.40 3.05 11.53
CA ASN A 60 14.76 3.28 12.02
C ASN A 60 15.80 2.25 11.52
N GLU A 61 15.35 1.13 10.94
CA GLU A 61 16.23 0.07 10.41
C GLU A 61 16.53 0.21 8.91
N ILE A 62 16.00 1.26 8.25
CA ILE A 62 16.09 1.49 6.80
C ILE A 62 17.23 2.46 6.46
#